data_AF-A0A3R6XGT8-F1
#
_entry.id   AF-A0A3R6XGT8-F1
#
_cell.length_a   1.000
_cell.length_b   1.000
_cell.length_c   1.000
_cell.angle_alpha   90.00
_cell.angle_beta   90.00
_cell.angle_gamma   90.00
#
_symmetry.space_group_name_H-M   'P 1'
#
loop_
_entity.id
_entity.type
_entity.pdbx_description
1 polymer ?
#
loop_
_entity_poly.entity_id
_entity_poly.type
_entity_poly.pdbx_seq_one_letter_code
_entity_poly.pdbx_strand_id
1 'polypeptide(L)'
;MGMPDIVEMMNFSDCLLEDMDLDGGLINIEDTMDEYWKEQYGYMSMFQQYVQEWIEKIDTSKVKPRCKKIVNSSDYFLNFNYTDTLENVYKIEDVLHIHGGVKSVTDIAPIMGHCNKKDIDKHIELAKLADEEMDEGNASIHRAIAWYLSSVYKDTTEMILYNTHFWRALNRVDHVVVIGWSAGDVDLPYLRKIRENVDKKTVWDVYYYNDKAFNMLKHAMSVEKIEKFFKVNYIPSSEFWD
;
A
#
# COMPACT_ATOMS: atom_id res chain seq x y z
N MET A 1 -9.04 -3.03 2.22
CA MET A 1 -8.05 -2.00 2.60
C MET A 1 -8.79 -0.91 3.33
N GLY A 2 -8.24 -0.32 4.38
CA GLY A 2 -8.88 0.83 5.04
C GLY A 2 -8.90 2.00 4.06
N MET A 3 -10.10 2.44 3.69
CA MET A 3 -10.30 3.72 3.01
C MET A 3 -10.54 4.75 4.11
N PRO A 4 -9.85 5.89 4.11
CA PRO A 4 -10.25 6.98 4.98
C PRO A 4 -11.69 7.35 4.71
N ASP A 5 -12.46 7.59 5.77
CA ASP A 5 -13.83 8.04 5.62
C ASP A 5 -13.84 9.54 5.30
N ILE A 6 -13.55 9.85 4.03
CA ILE A 6 -13.56 11.23 3.52
C ILE A 6 -14.94 11.86 3.72
N VAL A 7 -16.02 11.05 3.69
CA VAL A 7 -17.39 11.51 3.87
C VAL A 7 -17.62 11.95 5.31
N GLU A 8 -17.15 11.16 6.29
CA GLU A 8 -17.19 11.55 7.70
C GLU A 8 -16.36 12.81 7.95
N MET A 9 -15.14 12.89 7.38
CA MET A 9 -14.30 14.09 7.49
C MET A 9 -15.02 15.33 6.94
N MET A 10 -15.65 15.23 5.77
CA MET A 10 -16.41 16.34 5.17
C MET A 10 -17.63 16.71 6.03
N ASN A 11 -18.49 15.75 6.38
CA ASN A 11 -19.70 16.02 7.15
C ASN A 11 -19.38 16.67 8.50
N PHE A 12 -18.35 16.18 9.18
CA PHE A 12 -17.91 16.78 10.44
C PHE A 12 -17.41 18.21 10.24
N SER A 13 -16.70 18.47 9.13
CA SER A 13 -16.17 19.79 8.81
C SER A 13 -17.27 20.80 8.48
N ASP A 14 -18.30 20.37 7.75
CA ASP A 14 -19.47 21.21 7.45
C ASP A 14 -20.20 21.59 8.74
N CYS A 15 -20.40 20.64 9.66
CA CYS A 15 -20.98 20.92 10.98
C CYS A 15 -20.13 21.91 11.80
N LEU A 16 -18.79 21.80 11.74
CA LEU A 16 -17.90 22.74 12.42
C LEU A 16 -18.12 24.18 11.93
N LEU A 17 -18.21 24.37 10.61
CA LEU A 17 -18.45 25.70 10.01
C LEU A 17 -19.84 26.25 10.36
N GLU A 18 -20.86 25.41 10.41
CA GLU A 18 -22.23 25.80 10.82
C GLU A 18 -22.29 26.24 12.29
N ASP A 19 -21.50 25.61 13.17
CA ASP A 19 -21.44 25.91 14.60
C ASP A 19 -20.55 27.13 14.93
N MET A 20 -19.74 27.61 13.97
CA MET A 20 -18.92 28.83 14.12
C MET A 20 -19.79 30.09 14.02
N ASP A 21 -20.51 30.41 15.10
CA ASP A 21 -21.33 31.62 15.27
C ASP A 21 -20.44 32.87 15.47
N LEU A 22 -19.72 33.26 14.42
CA LEU A 22 -18.79 34.39 14.43
C LEU A 22 -19.51 35.68 14.01
N ASP A 23 -19.41 36.72 14.84
CA ASP A 23 -19.97 38.06 14.59
C ASP A 23 -19.51 38.69 13.24
N GLY A 24 -18.37 38.25 12.70
CA GLY A 24 -17.80 38.71 11.43
C GLY A 24 -18.08 37.82 10.21
N GLY A 25 -18.82 36.71 10.38
CA GLY A 25 -18.91 35.63 9.41
C GLY A 25 -17.62 34.79 9.31
N LEU A 26 -17.59 33.87 8.36
CA LEU A 26 -16.46 32.95 8.11
C LEU A 26 -15.32 33.63 7.32
N ILE A 27 -14.81 34.76 7.83
CA ILE A 27 -13.75 35.56 7.18
C ILE A 27 -12.53 35.66 8.10
N ASN A 28 -11.32 35.49 7.57
CA ASN A 28 -10.07 35.36 8.32
C ASN A 28 -10.10 34.20 9.33
N ILE A 29 -10.70 33.06 8.96
CA ILE A 29 -10.79 31.86 9.82
C ILE A 29 -9.75 30.81 9.48
N GLU A 30 -9.04 30.97 8.36
CA GLU A 30 -8.07 29.99 7.84
C GLU A 30 -7.06 29.51 8.89
N ASP A 31 -6.37 30.43 9.58
CA ASP A 31 -5.39 30.07 10.63
C ASP A 31 -5.99 29.22 11.75
N THR A 32 -7.25 29.51 12.14
CA THR A 32 -7.95 28.78 13.20
C THR A 32 -8.32 27.37 12.74
N MET A 33 -8.79 27.25 11.50
CA MET A 33 -9.15 25.95 10.92
C MET A 33 -7.91 25.09 10.69
N ASP A 34 -6.83 25.68 10.19
CA ASP A 34 -5.57 24.96 9.95
C ASP A 34 -4.97 24.42 11.26
N GLU A 35 -5.04 25.18 12.35
CA GLU A 35 -4.66 24.70 13.69
C GLU A 35 -5.55 23.54 14.13
N TYR A 36 -6.87 23.66 13.96
CA TYR A 36 -7.83 22.60 14.27
C TYR A 36 -7.52 21.30 13.50
N TRP A 37 -7.32 21.38 12.18
CA TRP A 37 -7.00 20.20 11.36
C TRP A 37 -5.68 19.55 11.74
N LYS A 38 -4.69 20.36 12.13
CA LYS A 38 -3.42 19.85 12.63
C LYS A 38 -3.59 19.12 13.96
N GLU A 39 -4.44 19.59 14.86
CA GLU A 39 -4.75 18.87 16.09
C GLU A 39 -5.51 17.56 15.83
N GLN A 40 -6.52 17.59 14.96
CA GLN A 40 -7.33 16.41 14.65
C GLN A 40 -6.56 15.36 13.88
N TYR A 41 -5.82 15.75 12.83
CA TYR A 41 -5.25 14.83 11.84
C TYR A 41 -3.72 14.83 11.80
N GLY A 42 -3.05 15.72 12.55
CA GLY A 42 -1.59 15.85 12.61
C GLY A 42 -0.87 14.53 12.91
N TYR A 43 -1.51 13.64 13.67
CA TYR A 43 -0.98 12.31 14.00
C TYR A 43 -0.68 11.45 12.76
N MET A 44 -1.31 11.72 11.60
CA MET A 44 -1.04 11.00 10.35
C MET A 44 0.39 11.17 9.87
N SER A 45 1.02 12.31 10.16
CA SER A 45 2.44 12.53 9.87
C SER A 45 3.36 11.54 10.59
N MET A 46 2.91 11.00 11.72
CA MET A 46 3.64 10.02 12.54
C MET A 46 3.21 8.58 12.25
N PHE A 47 2.22 8.35 11.38
CA PHE A 47 1.62 7.03 11.17
C PHE A 47 2.66 6.00 10.71
N GLN A 48 3.47 6.34 9.71
CA GLN A 48 4.53 5.45 9.22
C GLN A 48 5.57 5.14 10.31
N GLN A 49 5.91 6.12 11.14
CA GLN A 49 6.82 5.90 12.27
C GLN A 49 6.20 4.94 13.30
N TYR A 50 4.93 5.12 13.68
CA TYR A 50 4.29 4.20 14.63
C TYR A 50 4.19 2.77 14.07
N VAL A 51 3.91 2.64 12.78
CA VAL A 51 3.92 1.35 12.10
C VAL A 51 5.31 0.74 12.13
N GLN A 52 6.36 1.52 11.85
CA GLN A 52 7.75 1.08 11.94
C GLN A 52 8.11 0.61 13.36
N GLU A 53 7.84 1.41 14.38
CA GLU A 53 8.09 1.08 15.78
C GLU A 53 7.33 -0.19 16.23
N TRP A 54 6.14 -0.41 15.69
CA TRP A 54 5.37 -1.62 15.95
C TRP A 54 6.00 -2.85 15.26
N ILE A 55 6.36 -2.76 13.99
CA ILE A 55 6.97 -3.87 13.24
C ILE A 55 8.33 -4.23 13.83
N GLU A 56 9.13 -3.25 14.26
CA GLU A 56 10.44 -3.46 14.89
C GLU A 56 10.35 -4.23 16.23
N LYS A 57 9.15 -4.34 16.84
CA LYS A 57 8.91 -5.18 18.03
C LYS A 57 8.67 -6.66 17.70
N ILE A 58 8.49 -7.01 16.42
CA ILE A 58 8.25 -8.39 16.00
C ILE A 58 9.58 -9.16 16.00
N ASP A 59 9.72 -10.08 16.97
CA ASP A 59 10.91 -10.93 17.09
C ASP A 59 10.80 -12.18 16.22
N THR A 60 11.63 -12.27 15.17
CA THR A 60 11.72 -13.42 14.28
C THR A 60 12.79 -14.44 14.71
N SER A 61 13.61 -14.16 15.73
CA SER A 61 14.79 -14.96 16.10
C SER A 61 14.49 -16.41 16.51
N LYS A 62 13.29 -16.66 17.05
CA LYS A 62 12.85 -17.98 17.50
C LYS A 62 11.92 -18.68 16.51
N VAL A 63 11.61 -18.02 15.39
CA VAL A 63 10.72 -18.56 14.36
C VAL A 63 11.46 -19.63 13.57
N LYS A 64 10.76 -20.71 13.25
CA LYS A 64 11.30 -21.81 12.45
C LYS A 64 10.66 -21.82 11.06
N PRO A 65 11.41 -22.18 9.99
CA PRO A 65 10.84 -22.34 8.66
C PRO A 65 9.67 -23.33 8.68
N ARG A 66 8.54 -22.94 8.11
CA ARG A 66 7.40 -23.84 7.86
C ARG A 66 7.48 -24.53 6.51
N CYS A 67 8.34 -24.05 5.63
CA CYS A 67 8.52 -24.55 4.28
C CYS A 67 10.01 -24.69 3.99
N LYS A 68 10.55 -25.89 4.11
CA LYS A 68 11.99 -26.15 3.95
C LYS A 68 12.46 -25.95 2.53
N LYS A 69 11.56 -26.07 1.53
CA LYS A 69 11.92 -25.99 0.11
C LYS A 69 12.49 -24.63 -0.33
N ILE A 70 12.19 -23.56 0.41
CA ILE A 70 12.68 -22.20 0.09
C ILE A 70 13.85 -21.75 0.98
N VAL A 71 14.30 -22.60 1.91
CA VAL A 71 15.42 -22.26 2.81
C VAL A 71 16.73 -22.23 2.00
N ASN A 72 17.50 -21.15 2.13
CA ASN A 72 18.68 -20.84 1.31
C ASN A 72 18.38 -20.85 -0.21
N SER A 73 17.15 -20.52 -0.62
CA SER A 73 16.83 -20.41 -2.05
C SER A 73 17.55 -19.20 -2.66
N SER A 74 17.99 -19.37 -3.92
CA SER A 74 18.52 -18.31 -4.77
C SER A 74 17.48 -17.78 -5.77
N ASP A 75 16.20 -18.11 -5.59
CA ASP A 75 15.11 -17.58 -6.40
C ASP A 75 14.94 -16.07 -6.17
N TYR A 76 14.18 -15.40 -7.03
CA TYR A 76 13.81 -14.00 -6.81
C TYR A 76 12.67 -13.88 -5.82
N PHE A 77 12.86 -13.13 -4.75
CA PHE A 77 11.82 -12.87 -3.75
C PHE A 77 11.31 -11.43 -3.83
N LEU A 78 10.01 -11.29 -4.08
CA LEU A 78 9.28 -10.03 -3.93
C LEU A 78 8.44 -10.10 -2.66
N ASN A 79 8.77 -9.29 -1.66
CA ASN A 79 8.13 -9.33 -0.35
C ASN A 79 7.28 -8.08 -0.09
N PHE A 80 6.02 -8.31 0.26
CA PHE A 80 5.05 -7.28 0.63
C PHE A 80 4.98 -7.08 2.16
N ASN A 81 5.64 -7.95 2.93
CA ASN A 81 5.74 -7.84 4.38
C ASN A 81 6.96 -7.00 4.78
N TYR A 82 6.91 -6.49 6.01
CA TYR A 82 7.88 -5.53 6.51
C TYR A 82 8.98 -6.14 7.41
N THR A 83 8.82 -7.40 7.83
CA THR A 83 9.76 -8.10 8.74
C THR A 83 10.89 -8.77 7.98
N ASP A 84 11.98 -9.10 8.69
CA ASP A 84 13.14 -9.85 8.21
C ASP A 84 12.95 -11.38 8.16
N THR A 85 11.71 -11.85 7.97
CA THR A 85 11.40 -13.28 8.05
C THR A 85 12.13 -14.09 6.97
N LEU A 86 12.25 -13.58 5.74
CA LEU A 86 12.89 -14.32 4.64
C LEU A 86 14.41 -14.43 4.85
N GLU A 87 15.01 -13.37 5.36
CA GLU A 87 16.44 -13.25 5.64
C GLU A 87 16.81 -14.04 6.89
N ASN A 88 16.12 -13.80 8.00
CA ASN A 88 16.47 -14.38 9.29
C ASN A 88 16.03 -15.84 9.41
N VAL A 89 14.81 -16.18 8.98
CA VAL A 89 14.26 -17.53 9.15
C VAL A 89 14.65 -18.43 7.97
N TYR A 90 14.49 -17.93 6.74
CA TYR A 90 14.72 -18.72 5.52
C TYR A 90 16.11 -18.56 4.92
N LYS A 91 16.95 -17.64 5.42
CA LYS A 91 18.33 -17.42 4.95
C LYS A 91 18.41 -17.05 3.47
N ILE A 92 17.46 -16.24 3.02
CA ILE A 92 17.43 -15.70 1.66
C ILE A 92 18.20 -14.37 1.68
N GLU A 93 19.16 -14.20 0.78
CA GLU A 93 20.01 -13.00 0.73
C GLU A 93 19.37 -11.87 -0.10
N ASP A 94 18.80 -12.18 -1.26
CA ASP A 94 18.29 -11.20 -2.22
C ASP A 94 16.75 -11.11 -2.19
N VAL A 95 16.22 -10.31 -1.26
CA VAL A 95 14.78 -10.05 -1.13
C VAL A 95 14.46 -8.60 -1.49
N LEU A 96 13.56 -8.40 -2.45
CA LEU A 96 13.00 -7.07 -2.72
C LEU A 96 11.82 -6.80 -1.77
N HIS A 97 12.07 -6.00 -0.74
CA HIS A 97 11.04 -5.41 0.12
C HIS A 97 10.37 -4.22 -0.57
N ILE A 98 9.36 -4.50 -1.40
CA ILE A 98 8.75 -3.47 -2.27
C ILE A 98 8.01 -2.38 -1.50
N HIS A 99 7.65 -2.62 -0.24
CA HIS A 99 7.03 -1.63 0.65
C HIS A 99 7.97 -1.13 1.75
N GLY A 100 9.28 -1.30 1.59
CA GLY A 100 10.20 -1.06 2.70
C GLY A 100 10.01 -2.09 3.82
N GLY A 101 10.54 -1.79 5.00
CA GLY A 101 10.56 -2.75 6.10
C GLY A 101 11.36 -2.28 7.30
N VAL A 102 11.71 -3.24 8.16
CA VAL A 102 12.59 -3.01 9.29
C VAL A 102 14.01 -2.69 8.82
N LYS A 103 14.74 -1.93 9.66
CA LYS A 103 16.12 -1.48 9.35
C LYS A 103 17.12 -2.62 9.10
N SER A 104 16.83 -3.84 9.54
CA SER A 104 17.70 -4.99 9.29
C SER A 104 17.70 -5.47 7.84
N VAL A 105 16.70 -5.08 7.03
CA VAL A 105 16.56 -5.54 5.64
C VAL A 105 16.53 -4.41 4.60
N THR A 106 16.18 -3.19 5.00
CA THR A 106 16.11 -2.05 4.06
C THR A 106 16.17 -0.71 4.78
N ASP A 107 16.71 0.31 4.09
CA ASP A 107 16.73 1.71 4.53
C ASP A 107 15.42 2.45 4.26
N ILE A 108 14.49 1.81 3.52
CA ILE A 108 13.18 2.38 3.20
C ILE A 108 12.22 2.05 4.34
N ALA A 109 11.72 3.08 5.03
CA ALA A 109 10.71 2.91 6.08
C ALA A 109 9.46 2.19 5.54
N PRO A 110 8.66 1.51 6.40
CA PRO A 110 7.43 0.84 5.98
C PRO A 110 6.43 1.77 5.28
N ILE A 111 6.08 1.43 4.04
CA ILE A 111 5.17 2.21 3.20
C ILE A 111 3.79 1.55 3.22
N MET A 112 2.90 2.16 4.01
CA MET A 112 1.50 1.75 4.11
C MET A 112 0.70 2.43 3.00
N GLY A 113 0.31 1.67 1.97
CA GLY A 113 -0.51 2.21 0.90
C GLY A 113 -1.96 2.37 1.29
N HIS A 114 -2.41 3.61 1.49
CA HIS A 114 -3.83 3.93 1.56
C HIS A 114 -4.15 5.01 0.53
N CYS A 115 -5.37 4.98 0.00
CA CYS A 115 -5.90 6.00 -0.93
C CYS A 115 -5.38 5.93 -2.37
N ASN A 116 -6.10 6.60 -3.26
CA ASN A 116 -5.74 6.76 -4.66
C ASN A 116 -5.34 8.22 -4.93
N LYS A 117 -4.49 8.43 -5.94
CA LYS A 117 -4.03 9.78 -6.34
C LYS A 117 -5.17 10.68 -6.80
N LYS A 118 -6.23 10.08 -7.37
CA LYS A 118 -7.37 10.80 -7.93
C LYS A 118 -8.14 11.58 -6.86
N ASP A 119 -8.31 11.02 -5.66
CA ASP A 119 -9.00 11.69 -4.56
C ASP A 119 -8.17 12.86 -4.01
N ILE A 120 -6.84 12.70 -3.93
CA ILE A 120 -5.91 13.77 -3.58
C ILE A 120 -6.04 14.92 -4.59
N ASP A 121 -5.90 14.61 -5.88
CA ASP A 121 -5.98 15.60 -6.96
C ASP A 121 -7.35 16.30 -6.96
N LYS A 122 -8.44 15.55 -6.74
CA LYS A 122 -9.79 16.11 -6.64
C LYS A 122 -9.90 17.16 -5.52
N HIS A 123 -9.42 16.84 -4.32
CA HIS A 123 -9.50 17.77 -3.20
C HIS A 123 -8.58 18.98 -3.35
N ILE A 124 -7.42 18.82 -4.01
CA ILE A 124 -6.56 19.95 -4.39
C ILE A 124 -7.31 20.90 -5.34
N GLU A 125 -8.02 20.37 -6.35
CA GLU A 125 -8.79 21.20 -7.28
C GLU A 125 -9.99 21.88 -6.61
N LEU A 126 -10.69 21.17 -5.72
CA LEU A 126 -11.81 21.76 -4.97
C LEU A 126 -11.35 22.88 -4.02
N ALA A 127 -10.19 22.74 -3.38
CA ALA A 127 -9.62 23.81 -2.57
C ALA A 127 -9.34 25.08 -3.40
N LYS A 128 -8.78 24.91 -4.61
CA LYS A 128 -8.51 26.05 -5.51
C LYS A 128 -9.80 26.76 -5.95
N LEU A 129 -10.86 26.01 -6.22
CA LEU A 129 -12.16 26.58 -6.58
C LEU A 129 -12.76 27.38 -5.42
N ALA A 130 -12.67 26.86 -4.19
CA ALA A 130 -13.12 27.59 -2.99
C ALA A 130 -12.30 28.88 -2.76
N ASP A 131 -10.99 28.86 -3.01
CA ASP A 131 -10.15 30.06 -2.98
C ASP A 131 -10.62 31.13 -3.99
N GLU A 132 -10.97 30.72 -5.21
CA GLU A 132 -11.50 31.62 -6.24
C GLU A 132 -12.85 32.25 -5.85
N GLU A 133 -13.65 31.52 -5.07
CA GLU A 133 -14.93 31.96 -4.51
C GLU A 133 -14.78 32.74 -3.19
N MET A 134 -13.55 32.91 -2.68
CA MET A 134 -13.24 33.49 -1.37
C MET A 134 -13.91 32.76 -0.21
N ASP A 135 -14.10 31.44 -0.34
CA ASP A 135 -14.62 30.56 0.69
C ASP A 135 -13.46 29.90 1.46
N GLU A 136 -12.91 30.64 2.42
CA GLU A 136 -11.79 30.20 3.26
C GLU A 136 -12.09 28.88 4.00
N GLY A 137 -13.34 28.70 4.42
CA GLY A 137 -13.79 27.52 5.13
C GLY A 137 -13.66 26.26 4.29
N ASN A 138 -14.29 26.24 3.12
CA ASN A 138 -14.22 25.11 2.21
C ASN A 138 -12.80 24.89 1.65
N ALA A 139 -12.04 25.96 1.42
CA ALA A 139 -10.65 25.85 1.01
C ALA A 139 -9.81 25.11 2.06
N SER A 140 -9.90 25.50 3.33
CA SER A 140 -9.17 24.85 4.43
C SER A 140 -9.57 23.37 4.59
N ILE A 141 -10.87 23.05 4.53
CA ILE A 141 -11.37 21.66 4.60
C ILE A 141 -10.74 20.78 3.52
N HIS A 142 -10.80 21.24 2.27
CA HIS A 142 -10.29 20.46 1.15
C HIS A 142 -8.77 20.33 1.17
N ARG A 143 -8.03 21.34 1.64
CA ARG A 143 -6.58 21.23 1.87
C ARG A 143 -6.25 20.23 2.97
N ALA A 144 -6.99 20.23 4.08
CA ALA A 144 -6.80 19.29 5.17
C ALA A 144 -7.03 17.84 4.72
N ILE A 145 -8.08 17.60 3.94
CA ILE A 145 -8.35 16.28 3.34
C ILE A 145 -7.22 15.89 2.38
N ALA A 146 -6.81 16.77 1.47
CA ALA A 146 -5.72 16.49 0.53
C ALA A 146 -4.40 16.17 1.24
N TRP A 147 -4.08 16.91 2.30
CA TRP A 147 -2.91 16.69 3.16
C TRP A 147 -2.98 15.33 3.88
N TYR A 148 -4.13 15.01 4.48
CA TYR A 148 -4.38 13.72 5.12
C TYR A 148 -4.16 12.57 4.14
N LEU A 149 -4.79 12.64 2.98
CA LEU A 149 -4.73 11.58 1.95
C LEU A 149 -3.31 11.42 1.42
N SER A 150 -2.60 12.53 1.23
CA SER A 150 -1.20 12.54 0.77
C SER A 150 -0.25 11.94 1.81
N SER A 151 -0.50 12.13 3.10
CA SER A 151 0.33 11.58 4.19
C SER A 151 0.32 10.04 4.25
N VAL A 152 -0.70 9.39 3.67
CA VAL A 152 -0.81 7.94 3.57
C VAL A 152 -0.78 7.41 2.15
N TYR A 153 -0.56 8.29 1.18
CA TYR A 153 -0.49 7.91 -0.22
C TYR A 153 0.78 7.11 -0.48
N LYS A 154 0.62 6.03 -1.22
CA LYS A 154 1.73 5.24 -1.75
C LYS A 154 1.83 5.47 -3.24
N ASP A 155 2.96 6.01 -3.67
CA ASP A 155 3.28 6.11 -5.08
C ASP A 155 3.83 4.79 -5.63
N THR A 156 2.89 3.88 -5.95
CA THR A 156 3.22 2.60 -6.60
C THR A 156 3.98 2.79 -7.92
N THR A 157 3.81 3.92 -8.62
CA THR A 157 4.49 4.17 -9.90
C THR A 157 5.97 4.44 -9.66
N GLU A 158 6.31 5.30 -8.70
CA GLU A 158 7.70 5.54 -8.33
C GLU A 158 8.38 4.28 -7.79
N MET A 159 7.69 3.49 -6.96
CA MET A 159 8.22 2.21 -6.46
C MET A 159 8.57 1.24 -7.60
N ILE A 160 7.74 1.17 -8.64
CA ILE A 160 8.03 0.35 -9.82
C ILE A 160 9.24 0.89 -10.58
N LEU A 161 9.36 2.22 -10.75
CA LEU A 161 10.46 2.86 -11.45
C LEU A 161 11.81 2.67 -10.74
N TYR A 162 11.82 2.82 -9.42
CA TYR A 162 13.01 2.61 -8.60
C TYR A 162 13.54 1.18 -8.71
N ASN A 163 12.63 0.20 -8.80
CA ASN A 163 12.97 -1.23 -8.83
C ASN A 163 13.08 -1.82 -10.25
N THR A 164 13.38 -1.00 -11.26
CA THR A 164 13.50 -1.44 -12.67
C THR A 164 14.49 -2.57 -12.88
N HIS A 165 15.58 -2.63 -12.11
CA HIS A 165 16.56 -3.71 -12.19
C HIS A 165 15.96 -5.08 -11.83
N PHE A 166 15.16 -5.14 -10.77
CA PHE A 166 14.49 -6.38 -10.35
C PHE A 166 13.55 -6.87 -11.44
N TRP A 167 12.69 -6.01 -11.98
CA TRP A 167 11.74 -6.40 -13.03
C TRP A 167 12.44 -6.97 -14.27
N ARG A 168 13.55 -6.34 -14.70
CA ARG A 168 14.30 -6.79 -15.88
C ARG A 168 14.95 -8.17 -15.70
N ALA A 169 15.26 -8.55 -14.46
CA ALA A 169 15.88 -9.84 -14.14
C ALA A 169 14.89 -11.02 -14.29
N LEU A 170 13.58 -10.76 -14.33
CA LEU A 170 12.54 -11.79 -14.36
C LEU A 170 12.41 -12.54 -15.70
N ASN A 171 13.14 -12.13 -16.75
CA ASN A 171 12.99 -12.71 -18.10
C ASN A 171 13.38 -14.20 -18.24
N ARG A 172 14.07 -14.75 -17.23
CA ARG A 172 14.47 -16.16 -17.16
C ARG A 172 13.68 -16.97 -16.13
N VAL A 173 12.69 -16.35 -15.48
CA VAL A 173 11.84 -17.03 -14.51
C VAL A 173 10.90 -17.98 -15.25
N ASP A 174 10.98 -19.27 -14.94
CA ASP A 174 10.14 -20.33 -15.47
C ASP A 174 8.90 -20.59 -14.58
N HIS A 175 8.94 -20.17 -13.31
CA HIS A 175 7.86 -20.36 -12.37
C HIS A 175 7.63 -19.15 -11.46
N VAL A 176 6.38 -18.71 -11.31
CA VAL A 176 5.98 -17.64 -10.38
C VAL A 176 5.12 -18.25 -9.28
N VAL A 177 5.57 -18.13 -8.04
CA VAL A 177 4.84 -18.57 -6.86
C VAL A 177 4.23 -17.38 -6.13
N VAL A 178 2.92 -17.40 -5.92
CA VAL A 178 2.19 -16.41 -5.13
C VAL A 178 1.67 -17.08 -3.86
N ILE A 179 2.14 -16.63 -2.69
CA ILE A 179 1.75 -17.17 -1.39
C ILE A 179 1.54 -16.02 -0.40
N GLY A 180 0.46 -16.10 0.39
CA GLY A 180 0.19 -15.12 1.45
C GLY A 180 -0.17 -13.71 0.98
N TRP A 181 -0.36 -13.49 -0.33
CA TRP A 181 -0.69 -12.18 -0.89
C TRP A 181 -2.20 -11.91 -0.81
N SER A 182 -2.57 -10.75 -0.29
CA SER A 182 -3.98 -10.37 -0.11
C SER A 182 -4.64 -9.79 -1.36
N ALA A 183 -3.90 -9.62 -2.46
CA ALA A 183 -4.42 -9.11 -3.73
C ALA A 183 -5.15 -7.75 -3.62
N GLY A 184 -4.55 -6.78 -2.92
CA GLY A 184 -5.10 -5.44 -2.83
C GLY A 184 -5.01 -4.69 -4.17
N ASP A 185 -6.03 -3.89 -4.49
CA ASP A 185 -6.10 -3.16 -5.77
C ASP A 185 -4.87 -2.27 -6.03
N VAL A 186 -4.34 -1.66 -4.97
CA VAL A 186 -3.14 -0.80 -5.04
C VAL A 186 -1.85 -1.55 -5.36
N ASP A 187 -1.86 -2.88 -5.23
CA ASP A 187 -0.72 -3.77 -5.49
C ASP A 187 -0.80 -4.46 -6.86
N LEU A 188 -1.95 -4.39 -7.54
CA LEU A 188 -2.12 -4.94 -8.90
C LEU A 188 -1.08 -4.45 -9.91
N PRO A 189 -0.60 -3.18 -9.86
CA PRO A 189 0.48 -2.75 -10.76
C PRO A 189 1.77 -3.57 -10.64
N TYR A 190 2.09 -4.15 -9.48
CA TYR A 190 3.24 -5.05 -9.34
C TYR A 190 3.00 -6.38 -10.04
N LEU A 191 1.80 -6.93 -9.89
CA LEU A 191 1.38 -8.16 -10.59
C LEU A 191 1.48 -7.97 -12.11
N ARG A 192 1.02 -6.81 -12.61
CA ARG A 192 1.19 -6.40 -14.00
C ARG A 192 2.65 -6.36 -14.41
N LYS A 193 3.51 -5.80 -13.56
CA LYS A 193 4.93 -5.65 -13.88
C LYS A 193 5.64 -7.00 -13.97
N ILE A 194 5.31 -7.94 -13.09
CA ILE A 194 5.81 -9.32 -13.17
C ILE A 194 5.38 -9.94 -14.49
N ARG A 195 4.07 -9.89 -14.81
CA ARG A 195 3.50 -10.41 -16.08
C ARG A 195 4.23 -9.91 -17.32
N GLU A 196 4.59 -8.64 -17.34
CA GLU A 196 5.24 -8.00 -18.49
C GLU A 196 6.71 -8.39 -18.66
N ASN A 197 7.34 -8.94 -17.63
CA ASN A 197 8.77 -9.23 -17.62
C ASN A 197 9.13 -10.71 -17.52
N VAL A 198 8.15 -11.61 -17.32
CA VAL A 198 8.35 -13.07 -17.38
C VAL A 198 8.12 -13.62 -18.78
N ASP A 199 8.71 -14.77 -19.10
CA ASP A 199 8.52 -15.45 -20.40
C ASP A 199 7.11 -16.04 -20.51
N LYS A 200 6.50 -16.07 -21.70
CA LYS A 200 5.14 -16.60 -21.90
C LYS A 200 4.96 -18.08 -21.49
N LYS A 201 6.06 -18.83 -21.37
CA LYS A 201 6.05 -20.23 -20.92
C LYS A 201 6.02 -20.37 -19.40
N THR A 202 6.21 -19.28 -18.66
CA THR A 202 6.21 -19.26 -17.19
C THR A 202 4.88 -19.80 -16.65
N VAL A 203 4.96 -20.68 -15.66
CA VAL A 203 3.80 -21.22 -14.95
C VAL A 203 3.60 -20.47 -13.65
N TRP A 204 2.36 -20.17 -13.30
CA TRP A 204 2.00 -19.45 -12.09
C TRP A 204 1.30 -20.39 -11.10
N ASP A 205 1.84 -20.55 -9.91
CA ASP A 205 1.20 -21.28 -8.81
C ASP A 205 0.74 -20.30 -7.74
N VAL A 206 -0.57 -20.22 -7.56
CA VAL A 206 -1.24 -19.24 -6.71
C VAL A 206 -1.88 -19.96 -5.54
N TYR A 207 -1.29 -19.78 -4.36
CA TYR A 207 -1.70 -20.46 -3.15
C TYR A 207 -2.74 -19.65 -2.37
N TYR A 208 -3.86 -20.29 -2.01
CA TYR A 208 -4.97 -19.64 -1.31
C TYR A 208 -5.28 -20.31 0.04
N TYR A 209 -5.66 -19.52 1.04
CA TYR A 209 -5.98 -20.03 2.38
C TYR A 209 -7.41 -20.56 2.51
N ASN A 210 -8.37 -19.89 1.88
CA ASN A 210 -9.79 -20.22 1.93
C ASN A 210 -10.49 -19.69 0.67
N ASP A 211 -11.79 -19.95 0.52
CA ASP A 211 -12.59 -19.55 -0.65
C ASP A 211 -12.59 -18.03 -0.87
N LYS A 212 -12.57 -17.24 0.21
CA LYS A 212 -12.48 -15.77 0.11
C LYS A 212 -11.17 -15.36 -0.54
N ALA A 213 -10.04 -15.89 -0.05
CA ALA A 213 -8.72 -15.62 -0.62
C ALA A 213 -8.62 -16.12 -2.06
N PHE A 214 -9.17 -17.30 -2.37
CA PHE A 214 -9.24 -17.84 -3.72
C PHE A 214 -9.94 -16.87 -4.67
N ASN A 215 -11.13 -16.39 -4.30
CA ASN A 215 -11.91 -15.47 -5.13
C ASN A 215 -11.18 -14.14 -5.34
N MET A 216 -10.53 -13.60 -4.30
CA MET A 216 -9.73 -12.37 -4.40
C MET A 216 -8.53 -12.54 -5.34
N LEU A 217 -7.75 -13.61 -5.15
CA LEU A 217 -6.59 -13.92 -5.99
C LEU A 217 -7.00 -14.16 -7.44
N LYS A 218 -8.06 -14.95 -7.67
CA LYS A 218 -8.59 -15.22 -9.00
C LYS A 218 -9.08 -13.93 -9.68
N HIS A 219 -9.73 -13.05 -8.93
CA HIS A 219 -10.12 -11.74 -9.45
C HIS A 219 -8.90 -10.93 -9.90
N ALA A 220 -7.86 -10.83 -9.07
CA ALA A 220 -6.64 -10.10 -9.42
C ALA A 220 -5.93 -10.68 -10.66
N MET A 221 -5.82 -12.01 -10.75
CA MET A 221 -5.24 -12.69 -11.92
C MET A 221 -6.04 -12.40 -13.20
N SER A 222 -7.37 -12.30 -13.09
CA SER A 222 -8.26 -11.96 -14.19
C SER A 222 -8.15 -10.50 -14.62
N VAL A 223 -8.17 -9.55 -13.67
CA VAL A 223 -8.04 -8.10 -13.91
C VAL A 223 -6.73 -7.80 -14.63
N GLU A 224 -5.63 -8.40 -14.17
CA GLU A 224 -4.32 -8.26 -14.81
C GLU A 224 -4.08 -9.21 -15.98
N LYS A 225 -5.13 -9.91 -16.44
CA LYS A 225 -5.10 -10.77 -17.64
C LYS A 225 -4.01 -11.83 -17.60
N ILE A 226 -3.60 -12.31 -16.42
CA ILE A 226 -2.56 -13.33 -16.26
C ILE A 226 -3.01 -14.64 -16.91
N GLU A 227 -4.21 -15.09 -16.59
CA GLU A 227 -4.79 -16.35 -17.10
C GLU A 227 -4.97 -16.37 -18.62
N LYS A 228 -4.94 -15.21 -19.28
CA LYS A 228 -4.99 -15.11 -20.74
C LYS A 228 -3.68 -15.53 -21.41
N PHE A 229 -2.56 -15.34 -20.72
CA PHE A 229 -1.22 -15.51 -21.29
C PHE A 229 -0.44 -16.67 -20.68
N PHE A 230 -0.77 -17.07 -19.45
CA PHE A 230 -0.01 -18.03 -18.68
C PHE A 230 -0.90 -19.15 -18.16
N LYS A 231 -0.30 -20.32 -17.93
CA LYS A 231 -0.93 -21.38 -17.14
C LYS A 231 -0.92 -20.97 -15.67
N VAL A 232 -2.09 -20.89 -15.06
CA VAL A 232 -2.25 -20.55 -13.64
C VAL A 232 -2.86 -21.75 -12.91
N ASN A 233 -2.18 -22.23 -11.88
CA ASN A 233 -2.67 -23.25 -10.97
C ASN A 233 -3.07 -22.59 -9.66
N TYR A 234 -4.26 -22.92 -9.14
CA TYR A 234 -4.70 -22.47 -7.83
C TYR A 234 -4.62 -23.63 -6.86
N ILE A 235 -3.86 -23.46 -5.78
CA ILE A 235 -3.48 -24.55 -4.88
C ILE A 235 -3.85 -24.17 -3.43
N PRO A 236 -4.46 -25.06 -2.64
CA PRO A 236 -4.62 -24.84 -1.21
C PRO A 236 -3.26 -24.54 -0.54
N SER A 237 -3.20 -23.46 0.24
CA SER A 237 -1.95 -23.06 0.91
C SER A 237 -1.39 -24.11 1.86
N SER A 238 -2.21 -25.06 2.33
CA SER A 238 -1.77 -26.23 3.09
C SER A 238 -0.74 -27.08 2.35
N GLU A 239 -0.76 -27.09 1.01
CA GLU A 239 0.21 -27.82 0.19
C GLU A 239 1.54 -27.08 0.02
N PHE A 240 1.61 -25.80 0.42
CA PHE A 240 2.86 -25.05 0.38
C PHE A 240 3.79 -25.41 1.54
N TRP A 241 3.22 -25.69 2.72
CA TRP A 241 3.92 -25.91 3.98
C TRP A 241 4.28 -27.39 4.19
N ASP A 242 5.34 -27.65 4.96
CA ASP A 242 5.74 -28.99 5.40
C ASP A 242 5.03 -29.43 6.70
#